data_AF-A0A839W4F8-F1
#
_entry.id   AF-A0A839W4F8-F1
#
_cell.length_a   1.000
_cell.length_b   1.000
_cell.length_c   1.000
_cell.angle_alpha   90.00
_cell.angle_beta   90.00
_cell.angle_gamma   90.00
#
_symmetry.space_group_name_H-M   'P 1'
#
loop_
_entity.id
_entity.type
_entity.pdbx_description
1 polymer ?
#
loop_
_entity_poly.entity_id
_entity_poly.type
_entity_poly.pdbx_seq_one_letter_code
_entity_poly.pdbx_strand_id
1 'polypeptide(L)'
;MRSTPTAKTENAVIGEQLHDRTGVDQSSPRAALLLGALGIVYGDIGTSPLYTLREIFIQGGITPDHTHVLGALSLIFWAILLVVTVKYVVFVMRADNKGEGGVLALTALALRRRQGGMRSVAILTLGILGTALFYGDAVITPAISVLGAIEGLKVASPALMTWVLPLTLGVLAALFAVQRFGTAGVGRMFGPVMLVRFLTLAVLGAAQIVATPGVLSAVSPHHAILFLAEQGWTGLLVFGAVVLCVTGAEAGTVNLMAVCRAGAE
;
A
#
# COMPACT_ATOMS: atom_id res chain seq x y z
N MET A 1 57.05 -22.27 -35.91
CA MET A 1 56.32 -21.02 -36.21
C MET A 1 54.84 -21.23 -35.88
N ARG A 2 54.43 -20.93 -34.64
CA ARG A 2 53.00 -20.85 -34.28
C ARG A 2 52.68 -19.38 -34.12
N SER A 3 51.86 -18.84 -35.02
CA SER A 3 51.33 -17.49 -34.96
C SER A 3 50.35 -17.39 -33.79
N THR A 4 50.69 -16.56 -32.81
CA THR A 4 49.81 -16.12 -31.73
C THR A 4 48.57 -15.43 -32.31
N PRO A 5 47.35 -15.76 -31.86
CA PRO A 5 46.17 -15.03 -32.26
C PRO A 5 46.23 -13.63 -31.65
N THR A 6 46.04 -12.61 -32.48
CA THR A 6 46.08 -11.20 -32.07
C THR A 6 44.90 -10.87 -31.16
N ALA A 7 45.16 -10.12 -30.08
CA ALA A 7 44.21 -9.66 -29.05
C ALA A 7 42.90 -9.01 -29.55
N LYS A 8 42.81 -8.68 -30.84
CA LYS A 8 41.61 -8.14 -31.48
C LYS A 8 40.51 -9.20 -31.67
N THR A 9 40.88 -10.47 -31.86
CA THR A 9 39.92 -11.57 -32.04
C THR A 9 39.34 -12.05 -30.70
N GLU A 10 40.13 -12.01 -29.63
CA GLU A 10 39.68 -12.36 -28.28
C GLU A 10 38.67 -11.34 -27.73
N ASN A 11 38.90 -10.05 -27.99
CA ASN A 11 37.94 -8.99 -27.63
C ASN A 11 36.65 -9.02 -28.46
N ALA A 12 36.69 -9.52 -29.70
CA ALA A 12 35.48 -9.70 -30.51
C ALA A 12 34.61 -10.85 -29.99
N VAL A 13 35.23 -11.96 -29.58
CA VAL A 13 34.52 -13.11 -28.98
C VAL A 13 33.98 -12.77 -27.59
N ILE A 14 34.69 -11.99 -26.78
CA ILE A 14 34.21 -11.49 -25.48
C ILE A 14 33.08 -10.46 -25.69
N GLY A 15 33.16 -9.61 -26.72
CA GLY A 15 32.12 -8.65 -27.06
C GLY A 15 30.79 -9.29 -27.49
N GLU A 16 30.84 -10.38 -28.27
CA GLU A 16 29.65 -11.15 -28.63
C GLU A 16 29.09 -11.97 -27.44
N GLN A 17 29.96 -12.58 -26.63
CA GLN A 17 29.54 -13.37 -25.46
C GLN A 17 28.98 -12.53 -24.30
N LEU A 18 29.36 -11.24 -24.19
CA LEU A 18 28.81 -10.34 -23.18
C LEU A 18 27.46 -9.74 -23.61
N HIS A 19 27.17 -9.67 -24.91
CA HIS A 19 25.88 -9.23 -25.43
C HIS A 19 24.80 -10.32 -25.32
N ASP A 20 25.20 -11.60 -25.27
CA ASP A 20 24.29 -12.75 -25.23
C ASP A 20 23.93 -13.22 -23.80
N ARG A 21 24.60 -12.67 -22.76
CA ARG A 21 24.37 -13.06 -21.34
C ARG A 21 23.44 -12.14 -20.55
N THR A 22 22.93 -11.08 -21.17
CA THR A 22 21.85 -10.25 -20.62
C THR A 22 20.55 -10.47 -21.38
N GLY A 23 20.22 -11.75 -21.65
CA GLY A 23 18.90 -12.19 -22.08
C GLY A 23 17.84 -11.96 -21.00
N VAL A 24 17.64 -10.71 -20.58
CA VAL A 24 16.34 -10.25 -20.13
C VAL A 24 15.50 -10.16 -21.39
N ASP A 25 14.69 -11.18 -21.61
CA ASP A 25 13.65 -11.21 -22.62
C ASP A 25 12.81 -9.92 -22.53
N GLN A 26 13.12 -8.95 -23.41
CA GLN A 26 12.47 -7.64 -23.49
C GLN A 26 11.01 -7.73 -23.98
N SER A 27 10.47 -8.95 -24.14
CA SER A 27 9.12 -9.21 -24.63
C SER A 27 8.10 -9.57 -23.53
N SER A 28 8.43 -9.45 -22.24
CA SER A 28 7.35 -9.25 -21.26
C SER A 28 6.76 -7.86 -21.48
N PRO A 29 5.48 -7.73 -21.86
CA PRO A 29 4.93 -6.45 -22.27
C PRO A 29 5.05 -5.49 -21.10
N ARG A 30 5.67 -4.33 -21.31
CA ARG A 30 5.79 -3.25 -20.31
C ARG A 30 4.48 -3.01 -19.56
N ALA A 31 3.36 -3.22 -20.24
CA ALA A 31 2.00 -3.23 -19.69
C ALA A 31 1.77 -4.23 -18.53
N ALA A 32 2.28 -5.47 -18.60
CA ALA A 32 2.12 -6.46 -17.52
C ALA A 32 2.94 -6.11 -16.28
N LEU A 33 4.15 -5.55 -16.46
CA LEU A 33 4.98 -5.06 -15.36
C LEU A 33 4.39 -3.80 -14.73
N LEU A 34 3.90 -2.85 -15.54
CA LEU A 34 3.15 -1.69 -15.08
C LEU A 34 1.87 -2.11 -14.36
N LEU A 35 1.11 -3.06 -14.89
CA LEU A 35 -0.12 -3.56 -14.27
C LEU A 35 0.17 -4.28 -12.95
N GLY A 36 1.27 -5.03 -12.85
CA GLY A 36 1.74 -5.61 -11.60
C GLY A 36 2.10 -4.55 -10.57
N ALA A 37 2.92 -3.56 -10.95
CA ALA A 37 3.32 -2.44 -10.09
C ALA A 37 2.12 -1.61 -9.61
N LEU A 38 1.22 -1.24 -10.51
CA LEU A 38 -0.03 -0.54 -10.19
C LEU A 38 -0.92 -1.41 -9.30
N GLY A 39 -1.03 -2.72 -9.58
CA GLY A 39 -1.79 -3.66 -8.77
C GLY A 39 -1.28 -3.73 -7.32
N ILE A 40 0.04 -3.71 -7.11
CA ILE A 40 0.62 -3.69 -5.77
C ILE A 40 0.38 -2.33 -5.09
N VAL A 41 0.68 -1.22 -5.76
CA VAL A 41 0.53 0.15 -5.22
C VAL A 41 -0.92 0.47 -4.86
N TYR A 42 -1.85 0.20 -5.77
CA TYR A 42 -3.27 0.49 -5.55
C TYR A 42 -3.94 -0.59 -4.69
N GLY A 43 -3.39 -1.81 -4.67
CA GLY A 43 -3.86 -2.92 -3.83
C GLY A 43 -4.05 -2.49 -2.37
N ASP A 44 -2.98 -1.94 -1.78
CA ASP A 44 -2.97 -1.49 -0.38
C ASP A 44 -3.87 -0.26 -0.16
N ILE A 45 -3.95 0.67 -1.12
CA ILE A 45 -4.82 1.86 -1.01
C ILE A 45 -6.30 1.48 -1.04
N GLY A 46 -6.66 0.48 -1.85
CA GLY A 46 -8.06 0.16 -2.14
C GLY A 46 -8.72 -0.79 -1.15
N THR A 47 -7.98 -1.40 -0.22
CA THR A 47 -8.56 -2.30 0.80
C THR A 47 -8.79 -1.58 2.12
N SER A 48 -7.91 -0.65 2.50
CA SER A 48 -8.00 0.09 3.77
C SER A 48 -9.33 0.83 3.99
N PRO A 49 -9.95 1.52 3.00
CA PRO A 49 -11.27 2.13 3.17
C PRO A 49 -12.37 1.12 3.51
N LEU A 50 -12.31 -0.08 2.93
CA LEU A 50 -13.30 -1.14 3.18
C LEU A 50 -13.15 -1.69 4.60
N TYR A 51 -11.93 -1.84 5.11
CA TYR A 51 -11.67 -2.22 6.49
C TYR A 51 -12.12 -1.15 7.48
N THR A 52 -11.81 0.13 7.20
CA THR A 52 -12.23 1.25 8.03
C THR A 52 -13.75 1.34 8.15
N LEU A 53 -14.48 1.23 7.03
CA LEU A 53 -15.95 1.22 7.07
C LEU A 53 -16.49 0.06 7.90
N ARG A 54 -15.90 -1.12 7.74
CA ARG A 54 -16.25 -2.30 8.54
C ARG A 54 -16.00 -2.06 10.03
N GLU A 55 -14.86 -1.49 10.40
CA GLU A 55 -14.50 -1.21 11.78
C GLU A 55 -15.47 -0.21 12.43
N ILE A 56 -15.81 0.86 11.71
CA ILE A 56 -16.72 1.91 12.19
C ILE A 56 -18.13 1.34 12.48
N PHE A 57 -18.68 0.52 11.58
CA PHE A 57 -20.08 0.08 11.67
C PHE A 57 -20.28 -1.28 12.34
N ILE A 58 -19.28 -2.18 12.32
CA ILE A 58 -19.41 -3.50 12.94
C ILE A 58 -18.83 -3.52 14.36
N GLN A 59 -17.69 -2.86 14.58
CA GLN A 59 -17.01 -2.87 15.89
C GLN A 59 -17.26 -1.57 16.68
N GLY A 60 -17.41 -0.43 15.99
CA GLY A 60 -17.59 0.87 16.60
C GLY A 60 -18.96 1.13 17.23
N GLY A 61 -19.92 0.21 17.11
CA GLY A 61 -21.25 0.31 17.75
C GLY A 61 -22.12 1.46 17.22
N ILE A 62 -21.77 2.07 16.09
CA ILE A 62 -22.55 3.12 15.45
C ILE A 62 -23.61 2.46 14.56
N THR A 63 -24.88 2.81 14.77
CA THR A 63 -25.95 2.34 13.89
C THR A 63 -25.74 2.90 12.48
N PRO A 64 -25.79 2.07 11.43
CA PRO A 64 -25.65 2.51 10.05
C PRO A 64 -26.93 3.25 9.60
N ASP A 65 -27.09 4.46 10.12
CA ASP A 65 -28.09 5.43 9.68
C ASP A 65 -27.52 6.30 8.56
N HIS A 66 -28.40 6.90 7.75
CA HIS A 66 -28.03 7.68 6.58
C HIS A 66 -27.03 8.80 6.89
N THR A 67 -27.25 9.51 8.01
CA THR A 67 -26.39 10.59 8.50
C THR A 67 -24.99 10.09 8.89
N HIS A 68 -24.92 9.00 9.64
CA HIS A 68 -23.66 8.40 10.08
C HIS A 68 -22.84 7.83 8.92
N VAL A 69 -23.51 7.22 7.93
CA VAL A 69 -22.85 6.69 6.73
C VAL A 69 -22.26 7.81 5.89
N LEU A 70 -23.01 8.89 5.66
CA LEU A 70 -22.50 10.07 4.94
C LEU A 70 -21.35 10.75 5.70
N GLY A 71 -21.46 10.85 7.03
CA GLY A 71 -20.42 11.36 7.92
C GLY A 71 -19.11 10.57 7.82
N ALA A 72 -19.19 9.25 7.96
CA ALA A 72 -18.04 8.34 7.88
C ALA A 72 -17.40 8.37 6.48
N LEU A 73 -18.20 8.32 5.41
CA LEU A 73 -17.70 8.40 4.03
C LEU A 73 -17.02 9.74 3.75
N SER A 74 -17.61 10.85 4.20
CA SER A 74 -17.02 12.18 4.10
C SER A 74 -15.69 12.27 4.86
N LEU A 75 -15.63 11.69 6.06
CA LEU A 75 -14.43 11.73 6.89
C LEU A 75 -13.30 10.93 6.24
N ILE A 76 -13.59 9.74 5.72
CA ILE A 76 -12.63 8.91 4.98
C ILE A 76 -12.13 9.63 3.72
N PHE A 77 -13.04 10.20 2.93
CA PHE A 77 -12.71 10.91 1.71
C PHE A 77 -11.76 12.09 1.97
N TRP A 78 -12.12 12.95 2.92
CA TRP A 78 -11.30 14.13 3.26
C TRP A 78 -10.01 13.76 3.97
N ALA A 79 -9.99 12.71 4.80
CA ALA A 79 -8.77 12.24 5.42
C ALA A 79 -7.75 11.74 4.39
N ILE A 80 -8.17 10.89 3.44
CA ILE A 80 -7.30 10.44 2.35
C ILE A 80 -6.85 11.65 1.52
N LEU A 81 -7.78 12.51 1.09
CA LEU A 81 -7.47 13.66 0.25
C LEU A 81 -6.46 14.61 0.92
N LEU A 82 -6.70 14.97 2.18
CA LEU A 82 -5.82 15.87 2.92
C LEU A 82 -4.48 15.24 3.22
N VAL A 83 -4.42 13.96 3.62
CA VAL A 83 -3.13 13.33 3.89
C VAL A 83 -2.34 13.18 2.59
N VAL A 84 -2.92 12.68 1.51
CA VAL A 84 -2.24 12.55 0.22
C VAL A 84 -1.76 13.92 -0.28
N THR A 85 -2.60 14.95 -0.21
CA THR A 85 -2.23 16.28 -0.70
C THR A 85 -1.21 16.98 0.19
N VAL A 86 -1.48 17.08 1.50
CA VAL A 86 -0.66 17.88 2.41
C VAL A 86 0.61 17.13 2.82
N LYS A 87 0.51 15.87 3.27
CA LYS A 87 1.69 15.12 3.70
C LYS A 87 2.59 14.80 2.51
N TYR A 88 2.03 14.26 1.42
CA TYR A 88 2.89 13.73 0.36
C TYR A 88 3.30 14.78 -0.66
N VAL A 89 2.36 15.55 -1.22
CA VAL A 89 2.71 16.55 -2.25
C VAL A 89 3.48 17.73 -1.64
N VAL A 90 3.12 18.20 -0.45
CA VAL A 90 3.78 19.38 0.14
C VAL A 90 5.04 19.00 0.93
N PHE A 91 5.04 17.91 1.71
CA PHE A 91 6.18 17.59 2.57
C PHE A 91 7.12 16.57 1.94
N VAL A 92 6.63 15.40 1.53
CA VAL A 92 7.48 14.30 1.03
C VAL A 92 8.15 14.66 -0.30
N MET A 93 7.41 15.19 -1.27
CA MET A 93 7.98 15.60 -2.57
C MET A 93 8.92 16.81 -2.48
N ARG A 94 8.87 17.58 -1.39
CA ARG A 94 9.81 18.69 -1.14
C ARG A 94 11.03 18.28 -0.32
N ALA A 95 10.91 17.23 0.49
CA ALA A 95 11.98 16.69 1.33
C ALA A 95 12.69 15.50 0.66
N ASP A 96 12.90 15.59 -0.65
CA ASP A 96 13.64 14.63 -1.43
C ASP A 96 15.16 14.78 -1.16
N ASN A 97 15.84 13.68 -0.89
CA ASN A 97 17.30 13.61 -0.83
C ASN A 97 17.84 12.78 -2.00
N LYS A 98 17.98 13.40 -3.18
CA LYS A 98 18.54 12.77 -4.40
C LYS A 98 17.75 11.53 -4.87
N GLY A 99 16.43 11.62 -4.84
CA GLY A 99 15.51 10.55 -5.25
C GLY A 99 15.21 9.52 -4.16
N GLU A 100 15.76 9.67 -2.95
CA GLU A 100 15.42 8.81 -1.81
C GLU A 100 14.42 9.51 -0.87
N GLY A 101 13.19 8.97 -0.84
CA GLY A 101 12.14 9.34 0.11
C GLY A 101 12.05 8.36 1.28
N GLY A 102 11.44 8.80 2.38
CA GLY A 102 11.12 7.94 3.54
C GLY A 102 11.95 8.19 4.79
N VAL A 103 11.56 7.53 5.88
CA VAL A 103 12.10 7.77 7.24
C VAL A 103 13.61 7.56 7.31
N LEU A 104 14.16 6.55 6.61
CA LEU A 104 15.59 6.27 6.57
C LEU A 104 16.39 7.33 5.79
N ALA A 105 15.87 7.78 4.65
CA ALA A 105 16.50 8.83 3.83
C ALA A 105 16.53 10.18 4.57
N LEU A 106 15.44 10.52 5.27
CA LEU A 106 15.34 11.73 6.09
C LEU A 106 16.26 11.67 7.32
N THR A 107 16.36 10.51 7.98
CA THR A 107 17.28 10.30 9.10
C THR A 107 18.73 10.46 8.64
N ALA A 108 19.09 9.87 7.48
CA ALA A 108 20.42 10.00 6.88
C ALA A 108 20.74 11.44 6.46
N LEU A 109 19.79 12.18 5.89
CA LEU A 109 19.96 13.60 5.53
C LEU A 109 20.13 14.49 6.77
N ALA A 110 19.34 14.23 7.83
CA ALA A 110 19.41 14.97 9.08
C ALA A 110 20.75 14.75 9.81
N LEU A 111 21.26 13.52 9.80
CA LEU A 111 22.59 13.17 10.32
C LEU A 111 23.73 13.79 9.50
N ARG A 112 23.57 13.89 8.17
CA ARG A 112 24.58 14.52 7.27
C ARG A 112 24.74 16.03 7.51
N ARG A 113 23.66 16.75 7.81
CA ARG A 113 23.73 18.20 8.05
C ARG A 113 24.27 18.58 9.44
N ARG A 114 24.31 17.65 10.39
CA ARG A 114 24.70 17.96 11.77
C ARG A 114 25.32 16.74 12.46
N GLN A 115 26.65 16.64 12.38
CA GLN A 115 27.40 15.58 13.04
C GLN A 115 27.77 15.98 14.47
N GLY A 116 27.43 15.12 15.43
CA GLY A 116 27.86 15.22 16.84
C GLY A 116 26.87 15.83 17.82
N GLY A 117 26.85 15.30 19.06
CA GLY A 117 26.10 15.80 20.21
C GLY A 117 24.73 15.13 20.44
N MET A 118 24.08 15.47 21.56
CA MET A 118 22.80 14.90 22.02
C MET A 118 21.68 14.92 20.96
N ARG A 119 21.67 15.95 20.09
CA ARG A 119 20.68 16.08 19.02
C ARG A 119 20.87 15.05 17.91
N SER A 120 22.10 14.65 17.60
CA SER A 120 22.37 13.59 16.62
C SER A 120 21.92 12.22 17.14
N VAL A 121 22.11 11.96 18.44
CA VAL A 121 21.58 10.78 19.12
C VAL A 121 20.05 10.80 19.10
N ALA A 122 19.41 11.94 19.40
CA ALA A 122 17.96 12.07 19.34
C ALA A 122 17.40 11.80 17.93
N ILE A 123 18.03 12.34 16.87
CA ILE A 123 17.64 12.10 15.47
C ILE A 123 17.78 10.61 15.12
N LEU A 124 18.89 9.98 15.52
CA LEU A 124 19.13 8.56 15.28
C LEU A 124 18.09 7.69 15.99
N THR A 125 17.81 7.96 17.27
CA THR A 125 16.78 7.24 18.04
C THR A 125 15.40 7.41 17.41
N LEU A 126 15.04 8.63 16.98
CA LEU A 126 13.76 8.89 16.32
C LEU A 126 13.66 8.14 14.98
N GLY A 127 14.75 8.07 14.21
CA GLY A 127 14.81 7.34 12.95
C GLY A 127 14.72 5.82 13.13
N ILE A 128 15.41 5.26 14.14
CA ILE A 128 15.30 3.84 14.49
C ILE A 128 13.88 3.51 14.95
N LEU A 129 13.29 4.36 15.81
CA LEU A 129 11.91 4.20 16.28
C LEU A 129 10.91 4.23 15.11
N GLY A 130 11.05 5.19 14.19
CA GLY A 130 10.20 5.27 13.00
C GLY A 130 10.36 4.06 12.07
N THR A 131 11.58 3.54 11.91
CA THR A 131 11.84 2.34 11.11
C THR A 131 11.24 1.09 11.76
N ALA A 132 11.33 0.96 13.09
CA ALA A 132 10.72 -0.13 13.83
C ALA A 132 9.18 -0.10 13.72
N LEU A 133 8.57 1.08 13.82
CA LEU A 133 7.12 1.25 13.65
C LEU A 133 6.67 0.87 12.23
N PHE A 134 7.42 1.28 11.20
CA PHE A 134 7.15 0.91 9.81
C PHE A 134 7.27 -0.61 9.58
N TYR A 135 8.27 -1.25 10.18
CA TYR A 135 8.42 -2.71 10.11
C TYR A 135 7.25 -3.43 10.78
N GLY A 136 6.76 -2.90 11.91
CA GLY A 136 5.57 -3.41 12.58
C GLY A 136 4.33 -3.38 11.67
N ASP A 137 4.09 -2.25 11.00
CA ASP A 137 2.96 -2.08 10.07
C ASP A 137 3.03 -3.04 8.87
N ALA A 138 4.24 -3.25 8.33
CA ALA A 138 4.47 -4.19 7.23
C ALA A 138 4.19 -5.65 7.61
N VAL A 139 4.37 -6.02 8.88
CA VAL A 139 4.06 -7.38 9.39
C VAL A 139 2.56 -7.54 9.70
N ILE A 140 1.90 -6.48 10.17
CA ILE A 140 0.48 -6.52 10.56
C ILE A 140 -0.45 -6.57 9.35
N THR A 141 -0.12 -5.84 8.28
CA THR A 141 -1.01 -5.65 7.11
C THR A 141 -1.42 -6.97 6.41
N PRO A 142 -0.51 -7.93 6.13
CA PRO A 142 -0.92 -9.22 5.56
C PRO A 142 -1.86 -10.00 6.47
N ALA A 143 -1.65 -9.94 7.78
CA ALA A 143 -2.46 -10.66 8.75
C ALA A 143 -3.89 -10.09 8.83
N ILE A 144 -4.03 -8.77 8.97
CA ILE A 144 -5.34 -8.11 9.01
C ILE A 144 -6.07 -8.28 7.68
N SER A 145 -5.37 -8.17 6.54
CA SER A 145 -6.01 -8.28 5.23
C SER A 145 -6.57 -9.67 4.98
N VAL A 146 -5.81 -10.74 5.28
CA VAL A 146 -6.27 -12.13 5.14
C VAL A 146 -7.39 -12.41 6.14
N LEU A 147 -7.25 -12.01 7.40
CA LEU A 147 -8.30 -12.18 8.40
C LEU A 147 -9.60 -11.54 7.94
N GLY A 148 -9.55 -10.28 7.49
CA GLY A 148 -10.73 -9.57 7.01
C GLY A 148 -11.37 -10.22 5.78
N ALA A 149 -10.58 -10.81 4.88
CA ALA A 149 -11.11 -11.57 3.74
C ALA A 149 -11.84 -12.84 4.18
N ILE A 150 -11.26 -13.61 5.11
CA ILE A 150 -11.87 -14.84 5.65
C ILE A 150 -13.12 -14.51 6.49
N GLU A 151 -13.10 -13.40 7.21
CA GLU A 151 -14.28 -12.95 7.95
C GLU A 151 -15.43 -12.49 7.04
N GLY A 152 -15.13 -12.01 5.83
CA GLY A 152 -16.16 -11.75 4.82
C GLY A 152 -16.98 -13.00 4.47
N LEU A 153 -16.40 -14.19 4.62
CA LEU A 153 -17.08 -15.46 4.42
C LEU A 153 -18.19 -15.72 5.45
N LYS A 154 -18.13 -15.07 6.63
CA LYS A 154 -19.19 -15.12 7.66
C LYS A 154 -20.53 -14.58 7.14
N VAL A 155 -20.50 -13.66 6.17
CA VAL A 155 -21.72 -13.10 5.54
C VAL A 155 -22.48 -14.17 4.76
N ALA A 156 -21.77 -15.14 4.17
CA ALA A 156 -22.38 -16.23 3.40
C ALA A 156 -22.81 -17.42 4.28
N SER A 157 -22.06 -17.72 5.36
CA SER A 157 -22.42 -18.79 6.31
C SER A 157 -21.91 -18.52 7.73
N PRO A 158 -22.81 -18.33 8.71
CA PRO A 158 -22.44 -18.15 10.12
C PRO A 158 -21.72 -19.36 10.74
N ALA A 159 -21.88 -20.57 10.19
CA ALA A 159 -21.21 -21.78 10.67
C ALA A 159 -19.68 -21.74 10.51
N LEU A 160 -19.16 -20.82 9.70
CA LEU A 160 -17.72 -20.64 9.46
C LEU A 160 -17.01 -19.86 10.58
N MET A 161 -17.72 -19.35 11.59
CA MET A 161 -17.13 -18.56 12.69
C MET A 161 -15.97 -19.27 13.39
N THR A 162 -16.12 -20.57 13.68
CA THR A 162 -15.09 -21.39 14.35
C THR A 162 -13.88 -21.66 13.44
N TRP A 163 -14.08 -21.61 12.12
CA TRP A 163 -13.05 -21.93 11.12
C TRP A 163 -12.26 -20.71 10.66
N VAL A 164 -12.68 -19.49 11.00
CA VAL A 164 -12.03 -18.24 10.56
C VAL A 164 -10.56 -18.18 10.95
N LEU A 165 -10.24 -18.42 12.23
CA LEU A 165 -8.88 -18.38 12.74
C LEU A 165 -7.98 -19.47 12.12
N PRO A 166 -8.34 -20.77 12.14
CA PRO A 166 -7.48 -21.80 11.54
C PRO A 166 -7.33 -21.65 10.03
N LEU A 167 -8.37 -21.18 9.32
CA LEU A 167 -8.29 -20.93 7.88
C LEU A 167 -7.36 -19.75 7.58
N THR A 168 -7.44 -18.66 8.35
CA THR A 168 -6.53 -17.49 8.23
C THR A 168 -5.08 -17.92 8.42
N LEU A 169 -4.79 -18.67 9.48
CA LEU A 169 -3.44 -19.20 9.74
C LEU A 169 -2.96 -20.13 8.63
N GLY A 170 -3.85 -21.00 8.12
CA GLY A 170 -3.55 -21.89 7.00
C GLY A 170 -3.22 -21.14 5.72
N VAL A 171 -3.99 -20.10 5.38
CA VAL A 171 -3.75 -19.24 4.21
C VAL A 171 -2.43 -18.48 4.36
N LEU A 172 -2.17 -17.88 5.52
CA LEU A 172 -0.89 -17.19 5.76
C LEU A 172 0.29 -18.15 5.64
N ALA A 173 0.22 -19.31 6.30
CA ALA A 173 1.26 -20.33 6.22
C ALA A 173 1.51 -20.79 4.78
N ALA A 174 0.44 -21.02 4.00
CA ALA A 174 0.55 -21.39 2.60
C ALA A 174 1.16 -20.27 1.74
N LEU A 175 0.73 -19.02 1.93
CA LEU A 175 1.29 -17.86 1.21
C LEU A 175 2.78 -17.70 1.49
N PHE A 176 3.20 -17.72 2.77
CA PHE A 176 4.62 -17.65 3.13
C PHE A 176 5.41 -18.87 2.65
N ALA A 177 4.80 -20.07 2.68
CA ALA A 177 5.42 -21.28 2.16
C ALA A 177 5.64 -21.23 0.64
N VAL A 178 4.77 -20.57 -0.12
CA VAL A 178 4.93 -20.38 -1.57
C VAL A 178 5.97 -19.30 -1.88
N GLN A 179 6.02 -18.22 -1.07
CA GLN A 179 6.99 -17.13 -1.25
C GLN A 179 8.46 -17.58 -1.18
N ARG A 180 8.77 -18.70 -0.50
CA ARG A 180 10.13 -19.28 -0.47
C ARG A 180 10.67 -19.66 -1.85
N PHE A 181 9.80 -19.90 -2.83
CA PHE A 181 10.18 -20.27 -4.19
C PHE A 181 10.38 -19.06 -5.12
N GLY A 182 10.29 -17.85 -4.57
CA GLY A 182 10.50 -16.59 -5.27
C GLY A 182 9.23 -15.75 -5.36
N THR A 183 9.37 -14.45 -5.11
CA THR A 183 8.28 -13.46 -5.14
C THR A 183 7.89 -13.06 -6.57
N ALA A 184 8.76 -13.30 -7.56
CA ALA A 184 8.54 -12.92 -8.95
C ALA A 184 7.35 -13.65 -9.62
N GLY A 185 7.05 -14.88 -9.21
CA GLY A 185 5.88 -15.63 -9.69
C GLY A 185 4.58 -15.07 -9.11
N VAL A 186 4.58 -14.78 -7.81
CA VAL A 186 3.43 -14.22 -7.08
C VAL A 186 3.10 -12.81 -7.60
N GLY A 187 4.11 -11.97 -7.83
CA GLY A 187 3.93 -10.61 -8.34
C GLY A 187 3.28 -10.56 -9.73
N ARG A 188 3.55 -11.53 -10.61
CA ARG A 188 2.93 -11.62 -11.94
C ARG A 188 1.43 -11.94 -11.89
N MET A 189 0.99 -12.74 -10.93
CA MET A 189 -0.42 -13.06 -10.74
C MET A 189 -1.19 -11.91 -10.06
N PHE A 190 -0.50 -11.10 -9.26
CA PHE A 190 -1.11 -10.05 -8.44
C PHE A 190 -1.77 -8.95 -9.28
N GLY A 191 -1.12 -8.51 -10.37
CA GLY A 191 -1.66 -7.47 -11.26
C GLY A 191 -3.04 -7.82 -11.84
N PRO A 192 -3.20 -8.97 -12.54
CA PRO A 192 -4.49 -9.40 -13.06
C PRO A 192 -5.57 -9.56 -11.99
N VAL A 193 -5.24 -10.14 -10.83
CA VAL A 193 -6.19 -10.31 -9.71
C VAL A 193 -6.66 -8.95 -9.19
N MET A 194 -5.74 -8.00 -9.04
CA MET A 194 -6.07 -6.64 -8.61
C MET A 194 -6.92 -5.90 -9.64
N LEU A 195 -6.65 -6.07 -10.93
CA LEU A 195 -7.48 -5.51 -11.99
C LEU A 195 -8.93 -6.02 -11.89
N VAL A 196 -9.12 -7.32 -11.74
CA VAL A 196 -10.45 -7.93 -11.57
C VAL A 196 -11.14 -7.36 -10.33
N ARG A 197 -10.42 -7.23 -9.21
CA ARG A 197 -10.94 -6.63 -7.97
C ARG A 197 -11.41 -5.19 -8.19
N PHE A 198 -10.58 -4.35 -8.79
CA PHE A 198 -10.91 -2.95 -9.04
C PHE A 198 -12.06 -2.79 -10.02
N LEU A 199 -12.13 -3.61 -11.07
CA LEU A 199 -13.26 -3.63 -11.99
C LEU A 199 -14.55 -4.03 -11.26
N THR A 200 -14.48 -5.04 -10.41
CA THR A 200 -15.64 -5.49 -9.60
C THR A 200 -16.12 -4.38 -8.68
N LEU A 201 -15.20 -3.72 -7.96
CA LEU A 201 -15.53 -2.59 -7.09
C LEU A 201 -16.06 -1.39 -7.89
N ALA A 202 -15.51 -1.11 -9.07
CA ALA A 202 -15.97 -0.01 -9.92
C ALA A 202 -17.39 -0.25 -10.45
N VAL A 203 -17.69 -1.47 -10.92
CA VAL A 203 -19.02 -1.83 -11.41
C VAL A 203 -20.06 -1.82 -10.28
N LEU A 204 -19.75 -2.47 -9.15
CA LEU A 204 -20.66 -2.48 -8.00
C LEU A 204 -20.83 -1.09 -7.39
N GLY A 205 -19.75 -0.31 -7.29
CA GLY A 205 -19.78 1.07 -6.81
C GLY A 205 -20.61 1.98 -7.72
N ALA A 206 -20.41 1.90 -9.03
CA ALA A 206 -21.19 2.66 -10.00
C ALA A 206 -22.69 2.29 -9.94
N ALA A 207 -23.00 1.00 -9.84
CA ALA A 207 -24.38 0.54 -9.67
C ALA A 207 -25.04 1.13 -8.40
N GLN A 208 -24.31 1.17 -7.28
CA GLN A 208 -24.80 1.75 -6.03
C GLN A 208 -24.92 3.28 -6.07
N ILE A 209 -24.02 3.98 -6.76
CA ILE A 209 -24.12 5.43 -6.97
C ILE A 209 -25.37 5.77 -7.79
N VAL A 210 -25.67 4.99 -8.83
CA VAL A 210 -26.89 5.17 -9.64
C VAL A 210 -28.16 4.89 -8.82
N ALA A 211 -28.13 3.84 -7.97
CA ALA A 211 -29.26 3.50 -7.11
C ALA A 211 -29.49 4.54 -5.98
N THR A 212 -28.42 5.11 -5.43
CA THR A 212 -28.46 6.06 -4.31
C THR A 212 -27.59 7.29 -4.61
N PRO A 213 -28.04 8.22 -5.46
CA PRO A 213 -27.25 9.39 -5.84
C PRO A 213 -26.96 10.33 -4.65
N GLY A 214 -27.75 10.25 -3.58
CA GLY A 214 -27.51 10.97 -2.33
C GLY A 214 -26.15 10.69 -1.69
N VAL A 215 -25.50 9.56 -2.00
CA VAL A 215 -24.15 9.23 -1.50
C VAL A 215 -23.11 10.28 -1.94
N LEU A 216 -23.31 10.94 -3.08
CA LEU A 216 -22.38 11.99 -3.56
C LEU A 216 -22.32 13.21 -2.65
N SER A 217 -23.34 13.41 -1.81
CA SER A 217 -23.32 14.46 -0.79
C SER A 217 -22.20 14.26 0.24
N ALA A 218 -21.68 13.03 0.42
CA ALA A 218 -20.54 12.73 1.28
C ALA A 218 -19.24 13.42 0.84
N VAL A 219 -19.13 13.94 -0.39
CA VAL A 219 -17.95 14.71 -0.81
C VAL A 219 -17.85 16.03 -0.05
N SER A 220 -18.96 16.55 0.47
CA SER A 220 -18.96 17.82 1.18
C SER A 220 -18.45 17.66 2.63
N PRO A 221 -17.44 18.46 3.05
CA PRO A 221 -16.75 18.28 4.34
C PRO A 221 -17.64 18.54 5.55
N HIS A 222 -18.81 19.17 5.36
CA HIS A 222 -19.74 19.46 6.44
C HIS A 222 -20.23 18.18 7.14
N HIS A 223 -20.44 17.08 6.40
CA HIS A 223 -20.84 15.80 6.99
C HIS A 223 -19.78 15.23 7.92
N ALA A 224 -18.50 15.34 7.56
CA ALA A 224 -17.40 14.90 8.42
C ALA A 224 -17.31 15.72 9.71
N ILE A 225 -17.49 17.04 9.61
CA ILE A 225 -17.40 17.96 10.77
C ILE A 225 -18.58 17.71 11.71
N LEU A 226 -19.79 17.62 11.18
CA LEU A 226 -20.99 17.32 11.96
C LEU A 226 -20.88 15.95 12.65
N PHE A 227 -20.45 14.93 11.92
CA PHE A 227 -20.23 13.59 12.47
C PHE A 227 -19.16 13.57 13.58
N LEU A 228 -18.10 14.36 13.47
CA LEU A 228 -17.11 14.43 14.55
C LEU A 228 -17.63 15.21 15.76
N ALA A 229 -18.44 16.25 15.53
CA ALA A 229 -19.04 17.08 16.56
C ALA A 229 -20.14 16.34 17.34
N GLU A 230 -20.95 15.52 16.66
CA GLU A 230 -22.07 14.78 17.27
C GLU A 230 -21.60 13.57 18.08
N GLN A 231 -20.55 12.86 17.63
CA GLN A 231 -20.11 11.61 18.26
C GLN A 231 -19.10 11.81 19.40
N GLY A 232 -18.53 13.01 19.56
CA GLY A 232 -17.62 13.34 20.68
C GLY A 232 -16.45 12.35 20.82
N TRP A 233 -16.39 11.62 21.94
CA TRP A 233 -15.32 10.64 22.22
C TRP A 233 -15.32 9.44 21.27
N THR A 234 -16.50 8.98 20.86
CA THR A 234 -16.63 7.92 19.84
C THR A 234 -16.16 8.43 18.48
N GLY A 235 -16.35 9.72 18.19
CA GLY A 235 -15.83 10.38 17.00
C GLY A 235 -14.30 10.31 16.93
N LEU A 236 -13.61 10.44 18.08
CA LEU A 236 -12.16 10.27 18.17
C LEU A 236 -11.72 8.84 17.87
N LEU A 237 -12.46 7.84 18.34
CA LEU A 237 -12.17 6.42 18.03
C LEU A 237 -12.39 6.14 16.54
N VAL A 238 -13.46 6.68 15.94
CA VAL A 238 -13.70 6.59 14.50
C VAL A 238 -12.60 7.29 13.71
N PHE A 239 -12.13 8.45 14.16
CA PHE A 239 -10.99 9.11 13.55
C PHE A 239 -9.73 8.22 13.57
N GLY A 240 -9.48 7.50 14.68
CA GLY A 240 -8.43 6.48 14.75
C GLY A 240 -8.60 5.36 13.71
N ALA A 241 -9.82 4.86 13.51
CA ALA A 241 -10.12 3.90 12.46
C ALA A 241 -9.93 4.48 11.03
N VAL A 242 -10.18 5.78 10.85
CA VAL A 242 -9.91 6.49 9.60
C VAL A 242 -8.41 6.68 9.37
N VAL A 243 -7.60 6.81 10.41
CA VAL A 243 -6.13 6.81 10.26
C VAL A 243 -5.62 5.47 9.71
N LEU A 244 -6.27 4.34 10.03
CA LEU A 244 -5.98 3.04 9.37
C LEU A 244 -6.29 3.05 7.87
N CYS A 245 -7.22 3.89 7.42
CA CYS A 245 -7.48 4.05 5.99
C CYS A 245 -6.27 4.69 5.28
N VAL A 246 -5.62 5.62 5.98
CA VAL A 246 -4.49 6.41 5.48
C VAL A 246 -3.20 5.58 5.39
N THR A 247 -3.04 4.52 6.20
CA THR A 247 -1.82 3.68 6.16
C THR A 247 -1.59 3.03 4.78
N GLY A 248 -2.68 2.65 4.08
CA GLY A 248 -2.62 2.12 2.71
C GLY A 248 -2.02 3.12 1.70
N ALA A 249 -2.22 4.43 1.92
CA ALA A 249 -1.61 5.47 1.11
C ALA A 249 -0.08 5.61 1.35
N GLU A 250 0.40 5.20 2.52
CA GLU A 250 1.83 5.23 2.83
C GLU A 250 2.61 4.15 2.09
N ALA A 251 2.09 2.91 2.09
CA ALA A 251 2.68 1.79 1.36
C ALA A 251 2.72 2.05 -0.15
N GLY A 252 1.64 2.58 -0.72
CA GLY A 252 1.55 2.89 -2.15
C GLY A 252 2.56 3.96 -2.60
N THR A 253 2.79 4.99 -1.78
CA THR A 253 3.70 6.09 -2.16
C THR A 253 5.18 5.67 -2.12
N VAL A 254 5.57 4.86 -1.13
CA VAL A 254 6.93 4.27 -1.08
C VAL A 254 7.17 3.36 -2.28
N ASN A 255 6.17 2.55 -2.62
CA ASN A 255 6.28 1.62 -3.74
C ASN A 255 6.28 2.34 -5.10
N LEU A 256 5.53 3.43 -5.26
CA LEU A 256 5.57 4.28 -6.45
C LEU A 256 6.96 4.90 -6.68
N MET A 257 7.62 5.38 -5.61
CA MET A 257 9.00 5.88 -5.71
C MET A 257 9.99 4.78 -6.12
N ALA A 258 9.84 3.55 -5.58
CA ALA A 258 10.66 2.41 -5.98
C ALA A 258 10.46 2.02 -7.46
N VAL A 259 9.21 2.05 -7.94
CA VAL A 259 8.86 1.76 -9.34
C VAL A 259 9.38 2.84 -10.30
N CYS A 260 9.27 4.13 -9.94
CA CYS A 260 9.83 5.22 -10.73
C CYS A 260 11.36 5.08 -10.90
N ARG A 261 12.06 4.54 -9.91
CA ARG A 261 13.50 4.26 -10.00
C ARG A 261 13.81 3.05 -10.87
N ALA A 262 13.06 1.95 -10.73
CA ALA A 262 13.24 0.74 -11.55
C ALA A 262 12.96 0.96 -13.05
N GLY A 263 12.22 2.02 -13.41
CA GLY A 263 12.02 2.45 -14.80
C GLY A 263 13.01 3.51 -15.31
N ALA A 264 13.88 4.04 -14.44
CA ALA A 264 14.88 5.05 -14.78
C ALA A 264 16.31 4.49 -14.92
N GLU A 265 16.53 3.23 -14.54
CA GLU A 265 17.73 2.43 -14.78
C GLU A 265 17.52 1.47 -15.97
#